data_AF-A0A960FIF4-F1
#
_entry.id   AF-A0A960FIF4-F1
#
_cell.length_a   1.000
_cell.length_b   1.000
_cell.length_c   1.000
_cell.angle_alpha   90.00
_cell.angle_beta   90.00
_cell.angle_gamma   90.00
#
_symmetry.space_group_name_H-M   'P 1'
#
loop_
_entity.id
_entity.type
_entity.pdbx_description
1 polymer ?
#
loop_
_entity_poly.entity_id
_entity_poly.type
_entity_poly.pdbx_seq_one_letter_code
_entity_poly.pdbx_strand_id
1 'polypeptide(L)'
;WLWPPIWFFAKLGAFLFVFVWFRATLPRFRYDQLMDLGWKLLIPLALGWLLLIGAFRIARDQDWNLGVVLGIAVVVLLIAASLLNGAISAARRRREEEETEAFS
;
A
#
# COMPACT_ATOMS: atom_id res chain seq x y z
N TRP A 1 -1.55 -32.77 18.31
CA TRP A 1 -2.54 -32.57 17.23
C TRP A 1 -3.49 -31.39 17.49
N LEU A 2 -3.80 -31.03 18.75
CA LEU A 2 -4.70 -29.91 19.08
C LEU A 2 -4.06 -28.51 19.13
N TRP A 3 -2.73 -28.42 19.15
CA TRP A 3 -2.02 -27.13 19.24
C TRP A 3 -2.23 -26.20 18.03
N PRO A 4 -2.18 -26.68 16.76
CA PRO A 4 -2.43 -25.83 15.59
C PRO A 4 -3.86 -25.26 15.51
N PRO A 5 -4.94 -26.04 15.75
CA PRO A 5 -6.30 -25.53 15.78
C PRO A 5 -6.52 -24.44 16.84
N ILE A 6 -6.08 -24.68 18.08
CA ILE A 6 -6.27 -23.73 19.18
C ILE A 6 -5.61 -22.38 18.86
N TRP A 7 -4.40 -22.41 18.33
CA TRP A 7 -3.68 -21.21 17.92
C TRP A 7 -4.36 -20.47 16.75
N PHE A 8 -4.94 -21.20 15.80
CA PHE A 8 -5.74 -20.62 14.70
C PHE A 8 -6.99 -19.92 15.23
N PHE A 9 -7.78 -20.58 16.08
CA PHE A 9 -8.97 -20.00 16.68
C PHE A 9 -8.66 -18.82 17.60
N ALA A 10 -7.54 -18.85 18.33
CA ALA A 10 -7.10 -17.72 19.14
C ALA A 10 -6.79 -16.49 18.27
N LYS A 11 -6.07 -16.66 17.15
CA LYS A 11 -5.83 -15.57 16.19
C LYS A 11 -7.13 -15.07 15.55
N LEU A 12 -8.03 -15.98 15.17
CA LEU A 12 -9.33 -15.64 14.60
C LEU A 12 -10.18 -14.81 15.59
N GLY A 13 -10.25 -15.25 16.85
CA GLY A 13 -10.94 -14.54 17.92
C GLY A 13 -10.34 -13.16 18.20
N ALA A 14 -9.00 -13.06 18.21
CA ALA A 14 -8.31 -11.77 18.34
C ALA A 14 -8.62 -10.83 17.16
N PHE A 15 -8.61 -11.32 15.92
CA PHE A 15 -8.98 -10.53 14.74
C PHE A 15 -10.43 -10.04 14.79
N LEU A 16 -11.37 -10.92 15.16
CA LEU A 16 -12.78 -10.56 15.32
C LEU A 16 -12.98 -9.52 16.43
N PHE A 17 -12.29 -9.69 17.56
CA PHE A 17 -12.31 -8.71 18.65
C PHE A 17 -11.81 -7.34 18.21
N VAL A 18 -10.67 -7.30 17.49
CA VAL A 18 -10.15 -6.06 16.90
C VAL A 18 -11.13 -5.45 15.91
N PHE A 19 -11.80 -6.25 15.07
CA PHE A 19 -12.77 -5.73 14.09
C PHE A 19 -14.02 -5.12 14.76
N VAL A 20 -14.53 -5.78 15.79
CA VAL A 20 -15.65 -5.28 16.60
C VAL A 20 -15.24 -4.01 17.36
N TRP A 21 -14.02 -4.00 17.91
CA TRP A 21 -13.48 -2.82 18.58
C TRP A 21 -13.31 -1.67 17.59
N PHE A 22 -12.71 -1.90 16.42
CA PHE A 22 -12.52 -0.89 15.38
C PHE A 22 -13.85 -0.28 14.92
N ARG A 23 -14.94 -1.07 14.84
CA ARG A 23 -16.29 -0.54 14.60
C ARG A 23 -16.75 0.42 15.70
N ALA A 24 -16.43 0.13 16.96
CA ALA A 24 -16.79 0.98 18.10
C ALA A 24 -15.91 2.24 18.22
N THR A 25 -14.62 2.15 17.83
CA THR A 25 -13.66 3.27 17.94
C THR A 25 -13.65 4.21 16.73
N LEU A 26 -14.07 3.76 15.54
CA LEU A 26 -14.17 4.61 14.35
C LEU A 26 -15.49 5.40 14.35
N PRO A 27 -15.48 6.73 14.57
CA PRO A 27 -16.69 7.54 14.70
C PRO A 27 -17.33 7.92 13.34
N ARG A 28 -17.28 7.05 12.31
CA ARG A 28 -17.66 7.29 10.89
C ARG A 28 -16.53 7.85 10.01
N PHE A 29 -15.50 7.04 9.77
CA PHE A 29 -14.56 7.31 8.67
C PHE A 29 -15.26 7.10 7.33
N ARG A 30 -15.13 8.07 6.41
CA ARG A 30 -15.74 8.02 5.07
C ARG A 30 -15.08 6.92 4.23
N TYR A 31 -15.87 6.20 3.44
CA TYR A 31 -15.39 5.24 2.44
C TYR A 31 -14.37 5.90 1.49
N ASP A 32 -14.58 7.18 1.20
CA ASP A 32 -13.70 7.99 0.36
C ASP A 32 -12.27 8.11 0.91
N GLN A 33 -12.10 8.13 2.23
CA GLN A 33 -10.76 8.21 2.84
C GLN A 33 -10.01 6.88 2.71
N LEU A 34 -10.72 5.76 2.84
CA LEU A 34 -10.17 4.43 2.61
C LEU A 34 -9.91 4.18 1.12
N MET A 35 -10.78 4.70 0.25
CA MET A 35 -10.62 4.64 -1.20
C MET A 35 -9.39 5.45 -1.64
N ASP A 36 -9.24 6.68 -1.14
CA ASP A 36 -8.06 7.50 -1.42
C ASP A 36 -6.78 6.85 -0.88
N LEU A 37 -6.80 6.24 0.32
CA LEU A 37 -5.65 5.50 0.85
C LEU A 37 -5.34 4.24 0.02
N GLY A 38 -6.37 3.50 -0.39
CA GLY A 38 -6.26 2.30 -1.21
C GLY A 38 -5.61 2.60 -2.56
N TRP A 39 -6.15 3.59 -3.25
CA TRP A 39 -5.72 3.93 -4.60
C TRP A 39 -4.43 4.75 -4.64
N LYS A 40 -4.14 5.58 -3.63
CA LYS A 40 -2.93 6.42 -3.63
C LYS A 40 -1.75 5.82 -2.86
N LEU A 41 -2.00 4.96 -1.87
CA LEU A 41 -0.94 4.40 -1.02
C LEU A 41 -0.83 2.89 -1.16
N LEU A 42 -1.92 2.12 -1.10
CA LEU A 42 -1.81 0.64 -1.11
C LEU A 42 -1.32 0.10 -2.45
N ILE A 43 -1.86 0.56 -3.59
CA ILE A 43 -1.45 0.05 -4.91
C ILE A 43 0.04 0.30 -5.20
N PRO A 44 0.57 1.54 -5.10
CA PRO A 44 2.00 1.77 -5.35
C PRO A 44 2.89 1.07 -4.32
N LEU A 45 2.48 1.00 -3.05
CA LEU A 45 3.22 0.28 -2.02
C LEU A 45 3.28 -1.23 -2.31
N ALA A 46 2.17 -1.86 -2.70
CA ALA A 46 2.11 -3.28 -3.02
C ALA A 46 2.94 -3.63 -4.26
N LEU A 47 2.84 -2.82 -5.32
CA LEU A 47 3.66 -2.98 -6.52
C LEU A 47 5.15 -2.82 -6.22
N GLY A 48 5.50 -1.85 -5.39
CA GLY A 48 6.87 -1.65 -4.96
C GLY A 48 7.42 -2.80 -4.13
N TRP A 49 6.63 -3.26 -3.16
CA TRP A 49 6.99 -4.40 -2.33
C TRP A 49 7.19 -5.68 -3.17
N LEU A 50 6.34 -5.89 -4.18
CA LEU A 50 6.47 -6.99 -5.13
C LEU A 50 7.79 -6.91 -5.91
N LEU A 51 8.12 -5.73 -6.45
CA LEU A 51 9.38 -5.50 -7.16
C LEU A 51 10.61 -5.73 -6.26
N LEU A 52 10.56 -5.26 -5.01
CA LEU A 52 11.63 -5.48 -4.03
C LEU A 52 11.86 -6.95 -3.76
N ILE A 53 10.80 -7.71 -3.50
CA ILE A 53 10.91 -9.15 -3.24
C ILE A 53 11.43 -9.88 -4.48
N GLY A 54 10.97 -9.50 -5.68
CA GLY A 54 11.47 -10.07 -6.93
C GLY A 54 12.97 -9.81 -7.14
N ALA A 55 13.40 -8.56 -7.00
CA ALA A 55 14.81 -8.17 -7.11
C ALA A 55 15.67 -8.86 -6.03
N PHE A 56 15.16 -8.94 -4.80
CA PHE A 56 15.84 -9.63 -3.71
C PHE A 56 16.01 -11.13 -3.99
N ARG A 57 14.99 -11.79 -4.53
CA ARG A 57 15.04 -13.21 -4.89
C ARG A 57 16.09 -13.47 -5.98
N ILE A 58 16.12 -12.63 -7.02
CA ILE A 58 17.10 -12.72 -8.11
C ILE A 58 18.52 -12.43 -7.61
N ALA A 59 18.71 -11.43 -6.75
CA ALA A 59 20.02 -11.09 -6.20
C ALA A 59 20.62 -12.24 -5.37
N ARG A 60 19.76 -12.94 -4.62
CA ARG A 60 20.14 -14.10 -3.81
C ARG A 60 20.53 -15.32 -4.66
N ASP A 61 19.84 -15.54 -5.78
CA ASP A 61 20.11 -16.68 -6.67
C ASP A 61 21.42 -16.55 -7.47
N GLN A 62 21.92 -15.32 -7.67
CA GLN A 62 23.09 -15.03 -8.51
C GLN A 62 24.37 -14.64 -7.73
N ASP A 63 24.39 -14.77 -6.39
CA ASP A 63 25.50 -14.35 -5.52
C ASP A 63 26.02 -12.92 -5.78
N TRP A 64 25.14 -12.06 -6.31
CA TRP A 64 25.48 -10.67 -6.59
C TRP A 64 25.46 -9.84 -5.30
N ASN A 65 26.24 -8.76 -5.23
CA ASN A 65 26.32 -7.89 -4.06
C ASN A 65 24.93 -7.36 -3.67
N LEU A 66 24.33 -8.00 -2.65
CA LEU A 66 22.97 -7.75 -2.18
C LEU A 66 22.73 -6.26 -1.90
N GLY A 67 23.74 -5.56 -1.38
CA GLY A 67 23.68 -4.13 -1.10
C GLY A 67 23.50 -3.26 -2.35
N VAL A 68 24.09 -3.63 -3.49
CA VAL A 68 23.96 -2.89 -4.75
C VAL A 68 22.58 -3.11 -5.35
N VAL A 69 22.10 -4.36 -5.38
CA VAL A 69 20.77 -4.69 -5.92
C VAL A 69 19.66 -4.06 -5.08
N LEU A 70 19.80 -4.11 -3.76
CA LEU A 70 18.84 -3.50 -2.84
C LEU A 70 18.88 -1.97 -2.93
N GLY A 71 20.07 -1.37 -3.10
CA GLY A 71 20.23 0.06 -3.37
C GLY A 71 19.54 0.50 -4.66
N ILE A 72 19.76 -0.21 -5.78
CA ILE A 72 19.12 0.10 -7.07
C ILE A 72 17.61 -0.10 -6.99
N ALA A 73 17.15 -1.21 -6.38
CA ALA A 73 15.72 -1.48 -6.22
C ALA A 73 15.02 -0.39 -5.40
N VAL A 74 15.65 0.10 -4.32
CA VAL A 74 15.13 1.22 -3.51
C VAL A 74 15.11 2.51 -4.32
N VAL A 75 16.15 2.82 -5.10
CA VAL A 75 16.19 4.02 -5.95
C VAL A 75 15.11 3.98 -7.03
N VAL A 76 14.95 2.86 -7.73
CA VAL A 76 13.90 2.65 -8.73
C VAL A 76 12.52 2.81 -8.11
N LEU A 77 12.34 2.30 -6.89
CA LEU A 77 11.10 2.45 -6.14
C LEU A 77 10.79 3.89 -5.75
N LEU A 78 11.78 4.62 -5.26
CA LEU A 78 11.62 6.02 -4.88
C LEU A 78 11.30 6.89 -6.10
N ILE A 79 11.93 6.61 -7.24
CA ILE A 79 11.64 7.28 -8.52
C ILE A 79 10.22 6.94 -8.98
N ALA A 80 9.82 5.68 -8.98
CA ALA A 80 8.47 5.26 -9.34
C ALA A 80 7.40 5.88 -8.42
N ALA A 81 7.64 5.89 -7.11
CA ALA A 81 6.75 6.51 -6.13
C ALA A 81 6.68 8.04 -6.32
N SER A 82 7.81 8.69 -6.60
CA SER A 82 7.85 10.13 -6.87
C SER A 82 7.08 10.52 -8.13
N LEU A 83 7.24 9.77 -9.22
CA LEU A 83 6.51 9.97 -10.48
C LEU A 83 5.01 9.73 -10.31
N LEU A 84 4.62 8.71 -9.54
CA LEU A 84 3.22 8.41 -9.25
C LEU A 84 2.57 9.48 -8.36
N ASN A 85 3.25 9.96 -7.33
CA ASN A 85 2.77 11.07 -6.50
C ASN A 85 2.55 12.35 -7.35
N GLY A 86 3.46 12.61 -8.30
CA GLY A 86 3.31 13.71 -9.26
C GLY A 86 2.10 13.53 -10.19
N ALA A 87 1.95 12.36 -10.80
CA ALA A 87 0.83 12.07 -11.72
C ALA A 87 -0.55 12.10 -11.03
N ILE A 88 -0.63 11.59 -9.80
CA ILE A 88 -1.86 11.61 -9.00
C ILE A 88 -2.24 13.06 -8.62
N SER A 89 -1.26 13.93 -8.36
CA SER A 89 -1.52 15.36 -8.07
C SER A 89 -2.00 16.13 -9.31
N ALA A 90 -1.51 15.77 -10.51
CA ALA A 90 -1.93 16.38 -11.77
C ALA A 90 -3.37 15.99 -12.17
N ALA A 91 -3.84 14.81 -11.77
CA ALA A 91 -5.20 14.35 -12.04
C ALA A 91 -6.26 15.07 -11.20
N ARG A 92 -5.88 15.66 -10.05
CA ARG A 92 -6.82 16.40 -9.18
C ARG A 92 -7.02 17.84 -9.66
N ARG A 93 -5.96 18.49 -10.18
CA ARG A 93 -6.03 19.86 -10.74
C ARG A 93 -7.00 20.00 -11.90
N ARG A 94 -7.06 19.03 -12.81
CA ARG A 94 -7.97 19.07 -13.97
C ARG A 94 -9.45 19.06 -13.59
N ARG A 95 -9.81 18.40 -12.49
CA ARG A 95 -11.18 18.35 -12.00
C ARG A 95 -11.61 19.69 -11.38
N GLU A 96 -10.68 20.40 -10.75
CA GLU A 96 -10.92 21.73 -10.18
C GLU A 96 -11.10 22.77 -11.29
N GLU A 97 -10.32 22.67 -12.38
CA GLU A 97 -10.46 23.51 -13.57
C GLU A 97 -11.82 23.30 -14.27
N GLU A 98 -12.25 22.05 -14.45
CA GLU A 98 -13.57 21.69 -15.01
C GLU A 98 -14.75 22.20 -14.16
N GLU A 99 -14.65 22.21 -12.83
CA GLU A 99 -15.70 22.76 -11.95
C GLU A 99 -15.81 24.28 -12.04
N THR A 100 -14.67 25.00 -12.18
CA THR A 100 -14.69 26.47 -12.35
C THR A 100 -15.25 26.90 -13.69
N GLU A 101 -14.96 26.17 -14.78
CA GLU A 101 -15.53 26.44 -16.11
C GLU A 101 -17.02 26.13 -16.20
N ALA A 102 -17.50 25.14 -15.43
CA ALA A 102 -18.93 24.81 -15.38
C ALA A 102 -19.78 25.85 -14.59
N PHE A 103 -19.14 26.69 -13.77
CA PHE A 103 -19.81 27.70 -12.93
C PHE A 103 -19.70 29.14 -13.48
N SER A 104 -18.94 29.33 -14.58
CA SER A 104 -18.80 30.60 -15.32
C SER A 104 -19.69 30.65 -16.55
#